data_AF-A0A5P0YZM2-F1
#
_entry.id   AF-A0A5P0YZM2-F1
#
_cell.length_a   1.000
_cell.length_b   1.000
_cell.length_c   1.000
_cell.angle_alpha   90.00
_cell.angle_beta   90.00
_cell.angle_gamma   90.00
#
_symmetry.space_group_name_H-M   'P 1'
#
loop_
_entity.id
_entity.type
_entity.pdbx_description
1 polymer ?
#
loop_
_entity_poly.entity_id
_entity_poly.type
_entity_poly.pdbx_seq_one_letter_code
_entity_poly.pdbx_strand_id
1 'polypeptide(L)' 'MSRATGAAAAAGALFGAGLALSGMTDARRVLGFLDIAGDFDPTLVWVLGAALLVSAVGQRWVLRRAQPWFAVRFQLP' A
#
# COMPACT_ATOMS: atom_id res chain seq x y z
N MET A 1 8.08 -13.91 21.27
CA MET A 1 7.55 -12.80 20.43
C MET A 1 6.50 -13.39 19.51
N SER A 2 5.26 -12.90 19.55
CA SER A 2 4.18 -13.46 18.73
C SER A 2 4.53 -13.32 17.24
N ARG A 3 4.38 -14.40 16.45
CA ARG A 3 4.70 -14.40 14.99
C ARG A 3 3.96 -13.28 14.25
N ALA A 4 2.76 -12.94 14.72
CA ALA A 4 1.96 -11.83 14.20
C ALA A 4 2.63 -10.46 14.43
N THR A 5 3.27 -10.23 15.57
CA THR A 5 3.95 -8.95 15.86
C THR A 5 5.15 -8.73 14.95
N GLY A 6 5.91 -9.79 14.66
CA GLY A 6 7.02 -9.73 13.69
C GLY A 6 6.53 -9.41 12.28
N ALA A 7 5.44 -10.04 11.85
CA ALA A 7 4.81 -9.74 10.56
C ALA A 7 4.29 -8.29 10.49
N ALA A 8 3.67 -7.79 11.55
CA ALA A 8 3.19 -6.40 11.63
C ALA A 8 4.34 -5.38 11.55
N ALA A 9 5.44 -5.63 12.27
CA ALA A 9 6.62 -4.77 12.21
C ALA A 9 7.25 -4.74 10.81
N ALA A 10 7.39 -5.92 10.17
CA ALA A 10 7.89 -6.01 8.81
C ALA A 10 6.99 -5.29 7.78
N ALA A 11 5.67 -5.46 7.89
CA ALA A 11 4.71 -4.78 7.04
C ALA A 11 4.77 -3.25 7.23
N GLY A 12 4.85 -2.78 8.47
CA GLY A 12 5.00 -1.35 8.77
C GLY A 12 6.30 -0.76 8.23
N ALA A 13 7.42 -1.49 8.36
CA ALA A 13 8.70 -1.08 7.81
C ALA A 13 8.68 -1.02 6.27
N LEU A 14 8.10 -2.01 5.60
CA LEU A 14 7.92 -2.01 4.13
C LEU A 14 7.05 -0.84 3.67
N PHE A 15 5.94 -0.57 4.37
CA PHE A 15 5.05 0.55 4.05
C PHE A 15 5.76 1.91 4.22
N GLY A 16 6.44 2.11 5.36
CA GLY A 16 7.21 3.33 5.61
C GLY A 16 8.34 3.56 4.60
N ALA A 17 9.08 2.49 4.26
CA ALA A 17 10.11 2.54 3.21
C ALA A 17 9.51 2.91 1.85
N GLY A 18 8.37 2.33 1.49
CA GLY A 18 7.65 2.68 0.26
C GLY A 18 7.19 4.14 0.21
N LEU A 19 6.69 4.69 1.32
CA LEU A 19 6.31 6.10 1.42
C LEU A 19 7.51 7.04 1.25
N ALA A 20 8.64 6.72 1.90
CA ALA A 20 9.87 7.51 1.78
C ALA A 20 10.43 7.47 0.35
N LEU A 21 10.49 6.30 -0.28
CA LEU A 21 11.01 6.12 -1.64
C LEU A 21 10.12 6.78 -2.70
N SER A 22 8.80 6.73 -2.53
CA SER A 22 7.84 7.37 -3.45
C SER A 22 7.77 8.89 -3.26
N GLY A 23 8.36 9.45 -2.20
CA GLY A 23 8.30 10.87 -1.87
C GLY A 23 6.88 11.38 -1.60
N MET A 24 5.94 10.48 -1.24
CA MET A 24 4.57 10.86 -0.85
C MET A 24 4.52 11.59 0.50
N THR A 25 5.64 11.66 1.22
CA THR A 25 5.78 12.49 2.43
C THR A 25 5.81 13.98 2.11
N ASP A 26 6.03 14.38 0.85
CA ASP A 26 5.97 15.77 0.42
C ASP A 26 4.56 16.14 -0.06
N ALA A 27 3.90 17.06 0.65
CA ALA A 27 2.57 17.56 0.32
C ALA A 27 2.51 18.25 -1.06
N ARG A 28 3.62 18.83 -1.54
CA ARG A 28 3.65 19.51 -2.83
C ARG A 28 3.40 18.56 -3.99
N ARG A 29 3.95 17.34 -3.92
CA ARG A 29 3.70 16.28 -4.92
C ARG A 29 2.21 15.95 -5.00
N VAL A 30 1.58 15.76 -3.85
CA VAL A 30 0.14 15.42 -3.79
C VAL A 30 -0.71 16.55 -4.34
N LEU A 31 -0.38 17.80 -4.02
CA LEU A 31 -1.07 18.97 -4.55
C LEU A 31 -0.89 19.13 -6.07
N GLY A 32 0.33 18.93 -6.60
CA GLY A 32 0.59 18.97 -8.04
C GLY A 32 -0.16 17.91 -8.83
N PHE A 33 -0.38 16.73 -8.25
CA PHE A 33 -1.25 15.71 -8.86
C PHE A 33 -2.73 16.10 -8.86
N LEU A 34 -3.19 16.83 -7.85
CA LEU A 34 -4.59 17.29 -7.78
C LEU A 34 -4.85 18.54 -8.63
N ASP A 35 -3.80 19.26 -9.05
CA ASP A 35 -3.91 20.48 -9.86
C ASP A 35 -4.14 20.18 -11.35
N ILE A 36 -5.26 19.52 -11.65
CA ILE A 36 -5.63 19.10 -13.01
C ILE A 36 -5.89 20.32 -13.93
N ALA A 37 -6.23 21.48 -13.34
CA ALA A 37 -6.53 22.71 -14.07
C ALA A 37 -5.29 23.62 -14.28
N GLY A 38 -4.15 23.28 -13.66
CA GLY A 38 -2.92 24.06 -13.67
C GLY A 38 -1.70 23.21 -14.05
N ASP A 39 -0.73 23.11 -13.15
CA ASP A 39 0.54 22.40 -13.38
C ASP A 39 0.43 20.94 -12.93
N PHE A 40 -0.39 20.16 -13.65
CA PHE A 40 -0.65 18.77 -13.33
C PHE A 40 0.62 17.91 -13.41
N ASP A 41 1.01 17.32 -12.27
CA ASP A 41 2.12 16.36 -12.18
C ASP A 41 1.59 14.90 -12.20
N PRO A 42 1.71 14.16 -13.32
CA PRO A 42 1.25 12.78 -13.42
C PRO A 42 2.14 11.76 -12.70
N THR A 43 3.26 12.16 -12.07
CA THR A 43 4.21 11.23 -11.44
C THR A 43 3.53 10.33 -10.40
N LEU A 44 2.54 10.86 -9.68
CA LEU A 44 1.77 10.11 -8.67
C LEU A 44 0.91 8.98 -9.25
N VAL A 45 0.55 9.02 -10.54
CA VAL A 45 -0.22 7.96 -11.20
C VAL A 45 0.52 6.64 -11.15
N TRP A 46 1.85 6.64 -11.29
CA TRP A 46 2.66 5.43 -11.21
C TRP A 46 2.62 4.79 -9.83
N VAL A 47 2.64 5.62 -8.78
CA VAL A 47 2.57 5.17 -7.40
C VAL A 47 1.19 4.60 -7.08
N LEU A 48 0.13 5.33 -7.45
CA LEU A 48 -1.25 4.90 -7.26
C LEU A 48 -1.55 3.62 -8.06
N GLY A 49 -1.11 3.56 -9.31
CA GLY A 49 -1.27 2.40 -10.19
C GLY A 49 -0.58 1.16 -9.63
N ALA A 50 0.68 1.29 -9.18
CA ALA A 50 1.42 0.20 -8.55
C ALA A 50 0.74 -0.27 -7.26
N ALA A 51 0.31 0.66 -6.39
CA ALA A 51 -0.39 0.33 -5.15
C ALA A 51 -1.70 -0.41 -5.42
N LEU A 52 -2.48 0.05 -6.39
CA LEU A 52 -3.74 -0.59 -6.78
C LEU A 52 -3.51 -1.99 -7.35
N LEU A 53 -2.52 -2.16 -8.23
CA LEU A 53 -2.21 -3.43 -8.87
C LEU A 53 -1.72 -4.46 -7.84
N VAL A 54 -0.80 -4.07 -6.96
CA VAL A 54 -0.31 -4.92 -5.87
C VAL A 54 -1.45 -5.30 -4.92
N SER A 55 -2.32 -4.36 -4.56
CA SER A 55 -3.48 -4.61 -3.70
C SER A 55 -4.48 -5.56 -4.37
N ALA A 56 -4.84 -5.32 -5.62
CA ALA A 56 -5.79 -6.16 -6.36
C ALA A 56 -5.27 -7.60 -6.52
N VAL A 57 -4.01 -7.77 -6.93
CA VAL A 57 -3.38 -9.08 -7.08
C VAL A 57 -3.23 -9.76 -5.71
N GLY A 58 -2.77 -9.01 -4.70
CA GLY A 58 -2.59 -9.49 -3.34
C GLY A 58 -3.90 -9.97 -2.71
N GLN A 59 -4.96 -9.16 -2.79
CA GLN A 59 -6.29 -9.52 -2.32
C GLN A 59 -6.82 -10.75 -3.05
N ARG A 60 -6.74 -10.78 -4.38
CA ARG A 60 -7.19 -11.94 -5.17
C ARG A 60 -6.44 -13.21 -4.76
N TRP A 61 -5.15 -13.12 -4.44
CA TRP A 61 -4.36 -14.27 -4.03
C TRP A 61 -4.66 -14.70 -2.59
N VAL A 62 -4.82 -13.76 -1.67
CA VAL A 62 -5.11 -14.00 -0.25
C VAL A 62 -6.51 -14.59 -0.08
N LEU A 63 -7.51 -14.03 -0.76
CA LEU A 63 -8.91 -14.49 -0.68
C LEU A 63 -9.14 -15.87 -1.30
N ARG A 64 -8.19 -16.38 -2.11
CA ARG A 64 -8.23 -17.77 -2.60
C ARG A 64 -7.76 -18.78 -1.55
N ARG A 65 -7.20 -18.34 -0.44
CA ARG A 65 -6.75 -19.22 0.64
C ARG A 65 -7.89 -19.49 1.61
N ALA A 66 -7.92 -20.69 2.19
CA ALA A 66 -8.91 -21.06 3.19
C ALA A 66 -8.71 -20.33 4.54
N GLN A 67 -7.46 -20.03 4.89
CA GLN A 67 -7.12 -19.39 6.17
C GLN A 67 -5.87 -18.50 6.06
N PRO A 68 -5.77 -17.44 6.87
CA PRO A 68 -4.56 -16.62 6.97
C PRO A 68 -3.41 -17.38 7.65
N TRP A 69 -2.16 -17.00 7.38
CA TRP A 69 -0.99 -17.68 7.95
C TRP A 69 -0.73 -17.36 9.43
N PHE A 70 -1.20 -16.22 9.92
CA PHE A 70 -0.96 -15.75 11.29
C PHE A 70 -2.25 -15.63 12.12
N ALA A 71 -3.37 -16.15 11.63
CA ALA A 71 -4.66 -16.14 12.33
C ALA A 71 -5.50 -17.37 11.96
N VAL A 72 -6.61 -17.59 12.66
CA VAL A 72 -7.47 -18.78 12.47
C VAL A 72 -8.49 -18.57 11.35
N ARG A 73 -8.92 -17.33 11.09
CA ARG A 73 -9.89 -16.98 10.04
C ARG A 73 -9.66 -15.56 9.53
N PHE A 74 -10.09 -15.31 8.30
CA PHE A 74 -10.18 -13.94 7.77
C PHE A 74 -11.27 -13.15 8.50
N GLN A 75 -11.00 -11.88 8.81
CA GLN A 75 -11.98 -10.92 9.30
C GLN A 75 -12.34 -10.02 8.12
N LEU A 76 -13.40 -10.40 7.40
CA LEU A 76 -13.96 -9.60 6.31
C LEU A 76 -15.10 -8.74 6.88
N PRO A 77 -15.25 -7.47 6.46
CA PRO A 77 -16.39 -6.63 6.82
C PRO A 77 -17.70 -7.14 6.24
#